data_AF-A0A7C1E0I0-F1
#
_entry.id   AF-A0A7C1E0I0-F1
#
_cell.length_a   1.000
_cell.length_b   1.000
_cell.length_c   1.000
_cell.angle_alpha   90.00
_cell.angle_beta   90.00
_cell.angle_gamma   90.00
#
_symmetry.space_group_name_H-M   'P 1'
#
loop_
_entity.id
_entity.type
_entity.pdbx_description
1 polymer ?
#
loop_
_entity_poly.entity_id
_entity_poly.type
_entity_poly.pdbx_seq_one_letter_code
_entity_poly.pdbx_strand_id
1 'polypeptide(L)' 'MIEIEIPGYKTIHAEHLVLDFNGTLAVDGHLIDGVADQLFRLSADLEVHVLTADTFGTVRK' A
#
# COMPACT_ATOMS: atom_id res chain seq x y z
N MET A 1 0.60 11.11 -8.29
CA MET A 1 -0.70 10.57 -8.73
C MET A 1 -0.40 9.64 -9.89
N ILE A 2 -1.05 8.48 -10.00
CA ILE A 2 -0.88 7.58 -11.16
C ILE A 2 -2.11 7.67 -12.06
N GLU A 3 -1.88 7.90 -13.35
CA GLU A 3 -2.93 7.91 -14.36
C GLU A 3 -2.96 6.57 -15.12
N ILE A 4 -4.15 5.96 -15.18
CA ILE A 4 -4.34 4.66 -15.82
C ILE A 4 -5.45 4.80 -16.86
N GLU A 5 -5.05 4.72 -18.13
CA GLU A 5 -5.97 4.65 -19.26
C GLU A 5 -6.38 3.19 -19.49
N ILE A 6 -7.68 2.92 -19.44
CA ILE A 6 -8.23 1.58 -19.66
C ILE A 6 -9.12 1.63 -20.92
N PRO A 7 -8.78 0.89 -21.99
CA PRO A 7 -9.58 0.87 -23.22
C PRO A 7 -11.04 0.49 -22.95
N GLY A 8 -11.98 1.30 -23.43
CA GLY A 8 -13.42 1.08 -23.24
C GLY A 8 -13.92 1.40 -21.82
N TYR A 9 -13.08 2.00 -20.98
CA TYR A 9 -13.44 2.44 -19.63
C TYR A 9 -12.98 3.89 -19.41
N LYS A 10 -13.32 4.46 -18.26
CA LYS A 10 -12.85 5.80 -17.89
C LYS A 10 -11.37 5.76 -17.49
N THR A 11 -10.67 6.88 -17.68
CA THR A 11 -9.36 7.11 -17.08
C THR A 11 -9.49 7.09 -15.56
N ILE A 12 -8.57 6.40 -14.89
CA ILE A 12 -8.47 6.37 -13.43
C ILE A 12 -7.29 7.24 -13.02
N HIS A 13 -7.55 8.20 -12.15
CA HIS A 13 -6.52 8.94 -11.43
C HIS A 13 -6.42 8.34 -10.02
N ALA A 14 -5.40 7.52 -9.80
CA ALA A 14 -5.14 6.91 -8.51
C ALA A 14 -4.31 7.89 -7.67
N GLU A 15 -4.86 8.25 -6.50
CA GLU A 15 -4.23 9.12 -5.52
C GLU A 15 -3.86 8.39 -4.24
N HIS A 16 -4.63 7.37 -3.85
CA HIS A 16 -4.45 6.64 -2.61
C HIS A 16 -4.20 5.16 -2.86
N LEU A 17 -3.23 4.60 -2.13
CA LEU A 17 -2.95 3.17 -2.06
C LEU A 17 -3.29 2.67 -0.67
N VAL A 18 -4.34 1.85 -0.55
CA VAL A 18 -4.76 1.27 0.74
C VAL A 18 -4.39 -0.21 0.77
N LEU A 19 -3.66 -0.63 1.78
CA LEU A 19 -3.08 -1.97 1.89
C LEU A 19 -3.40 -2.59 3.24
N ASP A 20 -3.71 -3.88 3.24
CA ASP A 20 -3.61 -4.68 4.46
C ASP A 20 -2.13 -4.92 4.83
N PHE A 21 -1.83 -5.28 6.07
CA PHE A 21 -0.47 -5.55 6.53
C PHE A 21 -0.10 -7.04 6.44
N ASN A 22 -0.67 -7.89 7.31
CA ASN A 22 -0.29 -9.31 7.41
C ASN A 22 -1.02 -10.15 6.36
N GLY A 23 -0.27 -10.87 5.53
CA GLY A 23 -0.80 -11.57 4.36
C GLY A 23 -0.76 -10.74 3.07
N THR A 24 -0.27 -9.50 3.16
CA THR A 24 -0.06 -8.60 2.01
C THR A 24 1.38 -8.05 1.98
N LEU A 25 1.76 -7.28 3.00
CA LEU A 25 3.08 -6.64 3.12
C LEU A 25 4.05 -7.45 4.00
N ALA A 26 3.50 -8.26 4.89
CA ALA A 26 4.22 -9.00 5.91
C ALA A 26 3.73 -10.44 6.05
N VAL A 27 4.61 -11.32 6.53
CA VAL A 27 4.30 -12.68 6.98
C VAL A 27 4.62 -12.76 8.47
N ASP A 28 3.65 -13.20 9.27
CA ASP A 28 3.79 -13.29 10.74
C ASP A 28 4.30 -11.98 11.39
N GLY A 29 3.83 -10.82 10.91
CA GLY A 29 4.22 -9.50 11.41
C GLY A 29 5.56 -8.98 10.89
N HIS A 30 6.28 -9.78 10.10
CA HIS A 30 7.57 -9.40 9.54
C HIS A 30 7.40 -8.95 8.09
N LEU A 31 7.82 -7.72 7.80
CA LEU A 31 7.76 -7.17 6.45
C LEU A 31 8.58 -8.05 5.49
N ILE A 32 8.02 -8.31 4.32
CA ILE A 32 8.73 -9.05 3.26
C ILE A 32 9.87 -8.18 2.74
N ASP A 33 11.04 -8.79 2.51
CA ASP A 33 12.23 -8.08 2.04
C ASP A 33 11.94 -7.27 0.76
N GLY A 34 12.38 -6.01 0.76
CA GLY A 34 12.21 -5.06 -0.34
C GLY A 34 10.83 -4.39 -0.44
N VAL A 35 9.83 -4.81 0.34
CA VAL A 35 8.51 -4.14 0.34
C VAL A 35 8.61 -2.70 0.81
N ALA A 36 9.42 -2.41 1.83
CA ALA A 36 9.63 -1.04 2.32
C ALA A 36 10.13 -0.11 1.21
N ASP A 37 11.12 -0.56 0.44
CA ASP A 37 11.69 0.23 -0.66
C ASP A 37 10.67 0.47 -1.78
N GLN A 38 9.82 -0.52 -2.07
CA GLN A 38 8.75 -0.36 -3.05
C GLN A 38 7.67 0.62 -2.59
N LEU A 39 7.22 0.51 -1.33
CA LEU A 39 6.26 1.45 -0.76
C LEU A 39 6.83 2.87 -0.73
N PHE A 40 8.11 3.03 -0.40
CA PHE A 40 8.77 4.33 -0.43
C PHE A 40 8.76 4.94 -1.83
N ARG A 41 9.08 4.15 -2.88
CA ARG A 41 8.99 4.62 -4.27
C ARG A 41 7.57 4.99 -4.67
N LEU A 42 6.59 4.16 -4.32
CA LEU A 42 5.18 4.43 -4.61
C LEU A 42 4.67 5.65 -3.86
N SER A 43 5.21 5.97 -2.69
CA SER A 43 4.81 7.14 -1.90
C SER A 43 5.13 8.48 -2.58
N ALA A 44 6.03 8.49 -3.57
CA ALA A 44 6.27 9.67 -4.40
C ALA A 44 5.06 10.02 -5.28
N ASP A 45 4.26 9.02 -5.64
CA ASP A 45 3.13 9.17 -6.55
C ASP A 45 1.77 8.94 -5.86
N LEU A 46 1.71 8.20 -4.77
CA LEU A 46 0.45 7.83 -4.10
C LEU A 46 0.55 8.12 -2.60
N GLU A 47 -0.55 8.54 -2.01
CA GLU A 47 -0.66 8.53 -0.55
C GLU A 47 -0.90 7.10 -0.08
N VAL A 48 0.09 6.54 0.61
CA VAL A 48 0.09 5.14 1.06
C VAL A 48 -0.52 5.03 2.44
N HIS A 49 -1.56 4.22 2.55
CA HIS A 49 -2.29 3.92 3.78
C HIS A 49 -2.17 2.43 4.08
N VAL A 50 -1.68 2.09 5.27
CA VAL A 50 -1.65 0.70 5.75
C VAL A 50 -2.73 0.55 6.81
N LEU A 51 -3.66 -0.37 6.57
CA LEU A 51 -4.70 -0.78 7.50
C LEU A 51 -4.35 -2.15 8.06
N THR A 52 -4.48 -2.32 9.36
CA THR A 52 -4.26 -3.61 10.00
C THR A 52 -5.22 -3.78 11.17
N ALA A 53 -5.59 -5.01 11.46
CA ALA A 53 -6.34 -5.34 12.66
C ALA A 53 -5.50 -5.17 13.94
N ASP A 54 -4.16 -5.10 13.83
CA ASP A 54 -3.18 -4.95 14.92
C ASP A 54 -3.61 -5.60 16.23
N THR A 55 -3.86 -6.92 16.19
CA THR A 55 -4.38 -7.67 17.35
C THR A 55 -3.48 -7.57 18.58
N PHE A 56 -2.20 -7.23 18.40
CA PHE A 56 -1.22 -7.11 19.47
C PHE A 56 -0.93 -5.67 19.91
N GLY A 57 -1.58 -4.65 19.32
CA GLY A 57 -1.39 -3.25 19.70
C GLY A 57 0.03 -2.72 19.46
N THR A 58 0.73 -3.28 18.48
CA THR A 58 2.15 -3.02 18.19
C THR A 58 2.36 -1.88 17.20
N VAL A 59 1.33 -1.54 16.43
CA VAL A 59 1.39 -0.50 15.40
C VAL A 59 1.22 0.88 16.03
N ARG A 60 2.01 1.84 15.56
CA ARG A 60 1.93 3.25 15.96
C ARG A 60 1.57 4.12 14.74
N LYS A 61 0.83 5.20 15.01
CA LYS A 61 0.49 6.24 14.02
C LYS A 61 1.63 7.22 13.82
#